data_AF-S8EEA5-F1
#
_entry.id   AF-S8EEA5-F1
#
_cell.length_a   1.000
_cell.length_b   1.000
_cell.length_c   1.000
_cell.angle_alpha   90.00
_cell.angle_beta   90.00
_cell.angle_gamma   90.00
#
_symmetry.space_group_name_H-M   'P 1'
#
loop_
_entity.id
_entity.type
_entity.pdbx_description
1 polymer ?
#
loop_
_entity_poly.entity_id
_entity_poly.type
_entity_poly.pdbx_seq_one_letter_code
_entity_poly.pdbx_strand_id
1 'polypeptide(L)'
;ASPCCLVEDCGADLSACKKYHQRHKVCEVHAKSPVVLVDGIRQRFCQQCSRFHEVSQFDHTKRSCRRRLAGHNERRRKSTAESQKQG
;
A
#
# COMPACT_ATOMS: atom_id res chain seq x y z
N ALA A 1 -15.14 -11.61 -17.70
CA ALA A 1 -15.45 -10.54 -16.74
C ALA A 1 -14.34 -9.51 -16.81
N SER A 2 -14.67 -8.24 -17.07
CA SER A 2 -13.69 -7.15 -17.06
C SER A 2 -13.18 -6.91 -15.64
N PRO A 3 -11.89 -6.61 -15.45
CA PRO A 3 -11.38 -6.30 -14.11
C PRO A 3 -11.96 -4.97 -13.64
N CYS A 4 -12.70 -4.97 -12.53
CA CYS A 4 -13.19 -3.76 -11.89
C CYS A 4 -12.43 -3.47 -10.59
N CYS A 5 -12.49 -2.22 -10.11
CA CYS A 5 -11.93 -1.84 -8.82
C CYS A 5 -12.63 -2.59 -7.67
N LEU A 6 -11.85 -3.08 -6.69
CA LEU A 6 -12.35 -3.78 -5.49
C LEU A 6 -13.02 -2.87 -4.45
N VAL A 7 -12.94 -1.56 -4.62
CA VAL A 7 -13.50 -0.60 -3.66
C VAL A 7 -15.01 -0.59 -3.84
N GLU A 8 -15.72 -0.65 -2.72
CA GLU A 8 -17.19 -0.61 -2.70
C GLU A 8 -17.70 0.67 -3.38
N ASP A 9 -18.82 0.54 -4.09
CA ASP A 9 -19.44 1.59 -4.90
C ASP A 9 -18.55 2.23 -5.98
N CYS A 10 -17.34 1.73 -6.22
CA CYS A 10 -16.47 2.27 -7.25
C CYS A 10 -16.86 1.79 -8.65
N GLY A 11 -16.97 0.47 -8.84
CA GLY A 11 -17.32 -0.15 -10.12
C GLY A 11 -16.41 0.20 -11.31
N ALA A 12 -15.32 0.94 -11.11
CA ALA A 12 -14.51 1.48 -12.20
C ALA A 12 -13.89 0.34 -13.03
N ASP A 13 -14.13 0.38 -14.33
CA ASP A 13 -13.53 -0.54 -15.27
C ASP A 13 -12.01 -0.29 -15.38
N LEU A 14 -11.23 -1.37 -15.22
CA LEU A 14 -9.78 -1.34 -15.26
C LEU A 14 -9.25 -1.86 -16.60
N SER A 15 -10.10 -2.24 -17.55
CA SER A 15 -9.65 -2.85 -18.82
C SER A 15 -8.71 -1.92 -19.61
N ALA A 16 -8.98 -0.61 -19.56
CA ALA A 16 -8.14 0.43 -20.15
C ALA A 16 -7.02 0.96 -19.21
N CYS A 17 -6.97 0.53 -17.95
CA CYS A 17 -5.95 0.98 -16.99
C CYS A 17 -4.61 0.28 -17.22
N LYS A 18 -3.52 0.82 -16.65
CA LYS A 18 -2.20 0.15 -16.66
C LYS A 18 -2.27 -1.25 -16.03
N LYS A 19 -1.46 -2.20 -16.53
CA LYS A 19 -1.42 -3.60 -16.05
C LYS A 19 -1.28 -3.74 -14.52
N TYR A 20 -0.57 -2.81 -13.87
CA TYR A 20 -0.45 -2.76 -12.41
C TYR A 20 -1.82 -2.63 -11.72
N HIS A 21 -2.63 -1.67 -12.16
CA HIS A 21 -3.96 -1.40 -11.63
C HIS A 21 -4.92 -2.58 -11.90
N GLN A 22 -4.84 -3.17 -13.09
CA GLN A 22 -5.60 -4.38 -13.43
C GLN A 22 -5.26 -5.56 -12.51
N ARG A 23 -3.96 -5.85 -12.34
CA ARG A 23 -3.48 -6.96 -11.51
C ARG A 23 -3.91 -6.83 -10.06
N HIS A 24 -3.87 -5.61 -9.53
CA HIS A 24 -4.21 -5.32 -8.13
C HIS A 24 -5.68 -4.93 -7.94
N LYS A 25 -6.47 -4.96 -9.01
CA LYS A 25 -7.89 -4.60 -9.05
C LYS A 25 -8.18 -3.28 -8.30
N VAL A 26 -7.38 -2.27 -8.59
CA VAL A 26 -7.47 -0.93 -7.95
C VAL A 26 -7.28 0.15 -9.01
N CYS A 27 -8.15 1.16 -9.04
CA CYS A 27 -8.01 2.29 -9.95
C CYS A 27 -6.95 3.31 -9.47
N GLU A 28 -6.52 4.21 -10.35
CA GLU A 28 -5.50 5.22 -10.01
C GLU A 28 -5.90 6.14 -8.86
N VAL A 29 -7.20 6.41 -8.71
CA VAL A 29 -7.76 7.22 -7.63
C VAL A 29 -7.62 6.49 -6.29
N HIS A 30 -8.12 5.26 -6.21
CA HIS A 30 -8.11 4.47 -4.97
C HIS A 30 -6.71 3.98 -4.57
N ALA A 31 -5.79 3.83 -5.53
CA ALA A 31 -4.37 3.57 -5.22
C ALA A 31 -3.70 4.74 -4.46
N LYS A 32 -4.25 5.96 -4.58
CA LYS A 32 -3.74 7.18 -3.93
C LYS A 32 -4.62 7.65 -2.76
N SER A 33 -5.86 7.16 -2.68
CA SER A 33 -6.81 7.55 -1.64
C SER A 33 -6.27 7.23 -0.23
N PRO A 34 -6.44 8.14 0.75
CA PRO A 34 -6.04 7.88 2.12
C PRO A 34 -6.91 6.80 2.80
N VAL A 35 -8.18 6.68 2.41
CA VAL A 35 -9.15 5.72 2.97
C VAL A 35 -10.12 5.29 1.86
N VAL A 36 -10.43 3.99 1.83
CA VAL A 36 -11.43 3.36 0.96
C VAL A 36 -12.23 2.35 1.77
N LEU A 37 -13.41 1.97 1.28
CA LEU A 37 -14.19 0.87 1.85
C LEU A 37 -14.02 -0.37 0.96
N VAL A 38 -13.61 -1.49 1.57
CA VAL A 38 -13.47 -2.78 0.90
C VAL A 38 -14.02 -3.82 1.87
N ASP A 39 -15.05 -4.55 1.45
CA ASP A 39 -15.77 -5.53 2.28
C ASP A 39 -16.24 -4.95 3.63
N GLY A 40 -16.74 -3.71 3.65
CA GLY A 40 -17.19 -3.02 4.86
C GLY A 40 -16.07 -2.50 5.76
N ILE A 41 -14.81 -2.70 5.41
CA ILE A 41 -13.66 -2.30 6.23
C ILE A 41 -13.01 -1.05 5.64
N ARG A 42 -12.69 -0.09 6.51
CA ARG A 42 -11.90 1.09 6.14
C ARG A 42 -10.45 0.70 5.92
N GLN A 43 -10.05 0.64 4.65
CA GLN A 43 -8.73 0.21 4.22
C GLN A 43 -7.99 1.31 3.45
N ARG A 44 -6.69 1.10 3.22
CA ARG A 44 -5.83 1.93 2.40
C ARG A 44 -4.89 1.04 1.59
N PHE A 45 -4.62 1.44 0.35
CA PHE A 45 -3.70 0.70 -0.52
C PHE A 45 -2.24 0.96 -0.12
N CYS A 46 -1.50 -0.10 0.20
CA CYS A 46 -0.08 -0.02 0.52
C CYS A 46 0.76 -0.21 -0.75
N GLN A 47 1.50 0.82 -1.18
CA GLN A 47 2.33 0.78 -2.39
C GLN A 47 3.46 -0.26 -2.33
N GLN A 48 3.93 -0.57 -1.13
CA GLN A 48 5.02 -1.53 -0.92
C GLN A 48 4.52 -2.98 -0.97
N CYS A 49 3.30 -3.22 -0.47
CA CYS A 49 2.69 -4.55 -0.45
C CYS A 49 1.81 -4.81 -1.67
N SER A 50 1.45 -3.76 -2.42
CA SER A 50 0.45 -3.77 -3.50
C SER A 50 -0.87 -4.45 -3.08
N ARG A 51 -1.31 -4.16 -1.85
CA ARG A 51 -2.48 -4.74 -1.19
C ARG A 51 -3.17 -3.70 -0.31
N PHE A 52 -4.46 -3.89 -0.09
CA PHE A 52 -5.21 -3.13 0.90
C PHE A 52 -4.91 -3.64 2.32
N HIS A 53 -4.73 -2.70 3.24
CA HIS A 53 -4.64 -2.97 4.66
C HIS A 53 -5.58 -2.01 5.40
N GLU A 54 -6.04 -2.39 6.58
CA GLU A 54 -6.82 -1.51 7.43
C GLU A 54 -6.08 -0.20 7.70
N VAL A 55 -6.79 0.93 7.75
CA VAL A 55 -6.18 2.25 7.97
C VAL A 55 -5.34 2.29 9.26
N SER A 56 -5.76 1.55 10.29
CA SER A 56 -5.05 1.37 11.57
C SER A 56 -3.62 0.82 11.43
N GLN A 57 -3.32 0.16 10.31
CA GLN A 57 -2.00 -0.43 9.99
C GLN A 57 -1.04 0.57 9.35
N PHE A 58 -1.43 1.84 9.20
CA PHE A 58 -0.60 2.91 8.65
C PHE A 58 -0.27 3.94 9.72
N ASP A 59 0.87 4.59 9.58
CA ASP A 59 1.10 5.89 10.20
C ASP A 59 0.63 6.94 9.19
N HIS A 60 -0.27 7.84 9.58
CA HIS A 60 -0.96 8.78 8.68
C HIS A 60 -0.01 9.56 7.74
N THR A 61 1.24 9.74 8.15
CA THR A 61 2.32 10.41 7.41
C THR A 61 3.00 9.55 6.33
N LYS A 62 2.75 8.23 6.28
CA LYS A 62 3.41 7.27 5.38
C LYS A 62 2.39 6.51 4.52
N ARG A 63 2.73 6.27 3.25
CA ARG A 63 1.91 5.51 2.28
C ARG A 63 2.19 4.00 2.30
N SER A 64 2.91 3.51 3.32
CA SER A 64 3.26 2.11 3.51
C SER A 64 2.83 1.66 4.90
N CYS A 65 2.41 0.41 5.05
CA CYS A 65 1.99 -0.13 6.33
C CYS A 65 3.16 -0.23 7.32
N ARG A 66 2.85 -0.17 8.62
CA ARG A 66 3.83 -0.21 9.73
C ARG A 66 4.77 -1.41 9.64
N ARG A 67 4.25 -2.57 9.22
CA ARG A 67 5.03 -3.82 9.07
C ARG A 67 6.24 -3.67 8.14
N ARG A 68 6.09 -2.98 7.00
CA ARG A 68 7.21 -2.71 6.08
C ARG A 68 8.14 -1.64 6.64
N LEU A 69 7.60 -0.62 7.30
CA LEU A 69 8.40 0.46 7.88
C LEU A 69 9.34 -0.04 8.99
N ALA A 70 8.88 -0.94 9.85
CA ALA A 70 9.70 -1.57 10.89
C ALA A 70 10.95 -2.24 10.30
N GLY A 71 10.79 -3.04 9.24
CA GLY A 71 11.92 -3.70 8.56
C GLY A 71 12.89 -2.75 7.84
N HIS A 72 12.46 -1.53 7.49
CA HIS A 72 13.39 -0.49 7.02
C HIS A 72 14.19 0.13 8.17
N ASN A 73 13.52 0.42 9.30
CA ASN A 73 14.16 1.05 10.45
C ASN A 73 15.23 0.14 11.08
N GLU A 74 14.96 -1.17 11.19
CA GLU A 74 15.93 -2.14 11.70
C GLU A 74 17.18 -2.25 10.82
N ARG A 75 17.01 -2.32 9.50
CA ARG A 75 18.16 -2.36 8.57
C ARG A 75 18.99 -1.08 8.62
N ARG A 76 18.35 0.08 8.73
CA ARG A 76 19.08 1.35 8.87
C ARG A 76 19.89 1.38 10.17
N ARG A 77 19.31 0.96 11.30
CA ARG A 77 20.01 0.91 12.61
C ARG A 77 21.24 -0.01 12.56
N LYS A 78 21.15 -1.15 11.88
CA LYS A 78 22.30 -2.07 11.71
C LYS A 78 23.40 -1.47 10.83
N SER A 79 23.05 -0.81 9.72
CA SER A 79 24.04 -0.22 8.82
C SER A 79 24.86 0.90 9.45
N THR A 80 24.30 1.68 10.39
CA THR A 80 25.05 2.70 11.14
C THR A 80 25.97 2.13 12.21
N ALA A 81 25.63 0.97 12.80
CA ALA A 81 26.47 0.34 13.83
C ALA A 81 27.72 -0.34 13.25
N GLU A 82 27.65 -0.80 12.00
CA GLU A 82 28.76 -1.47 11.31
C GLU A 82 29.82 -0.48 10.80
N SER A 83 29.44 0.79 10.58
CA SER A 83 30.38 1.84 10.12
C SER A 83 31.25 2.44 11.22
N GLN A 84 31.08 2.04 12.48
CA GLN A 84 31.88 2.51 13.63
C GLN A 84 32.85 1.45 14.19
N LYS A 85 33.01 0.29 13.53
CA LYS A 85 33.93 -0.78 13.95
C LYS A 85 35.10 -1.05 12.99
N GLN A 86 35.44 -0.10 12.12
CA GLN A 86 36.70 -0.07 11.38
C GLN A 86 37.26 1.35 11.46
N GLY A 87 37.97 1.61 12.55
CA GLY A 87 38.73 2.81 12.84
C GLY A 87 39.70 2.48 13.96
#